data_AF-A0A7J7L6Q3-F1
#
_entry.id   AF-A0A7J7L6Q3-F1
#
_cell.length_a   1.000
_cell.length_b   1.000
_cell.length_c   1.000
_cell.angle_alpha   90.00
_cell.angle_beta   90.00
_cell.angle_gamma   90.00
#
_symmetry.space_group_name_H-M   'P 1'
#
loop_
_entity.id
_entity.type
_entity.pdbx_description
1 polymer ?
#
loop_
_entity_poly.entity_id
_entity_poly.type
_entity_poly.pdbx_seq_one_letter_code
_entity_poly.pdbx_strand_id
1 'polypeptide(L)'
;MDVIPDIDGPCEGVPRVLACFSNSILPPGTKIPDAYANGSSEDYVFIQNLALFLTSFYKAHIRLLESTPDNRTALLTGLEYLIDISYVDDIEAFKVCLDYWNYLVTELFEMKMLMISRMAKPEEVLNVEHENGNIVHETLKDNDVLVGKHEPFVSELLTGLPMTVMDLEPCQIHSFYESVGHMIQVEPNPIKRDEYLQRLMELSHQKWAEIIGQARQSVDYLKDQNVIRIIGRQFVPPMMDPILGDYAKNLPDAREYEVLPLFAIIINKNKGVMTEDMPRIFQAIFECTLVMNTKNFEDYPELRLKFISLLRTIAAFCFPTLICLLP
;
A
#
# COMPACT_ATOMS: atom_id res chain seq x y z
N MET A 1 -25.99 -30.04 5.09
CA MET A 1 -25.64 -29.28 6.30
C MET A 1 -24.92 -30.25 7.22
N ASP A 2 -23.61 -30.39 7.02
CA ASP A 2 -22.77 -31.17 7.91
C ASP A 2 -22.17 -30.21 8.94
N VAL A 3 -22.54 -30.43 10.19
CA VAL A 3 -21.93 -29.76 11.35
C VAL A 3 -20.73 -30.61 11.76
N ILE A 4 -19.54 -30.04 11.68
CA ILE A 4 -18.31 -30.66 12.20
C ILE A 4 -18.01 -29.95 13.55
N PRO A 5 -17.82 -30.68 14.67
CA PRO A 5 -17.49 -30.10 15.96
C PRO A 5 -15.99 -29.77 16.09
N ASP A 6 -15.66 -28.88 17.04
CA ASP A 6 -14.35 -28.28 17.36
C ASP A 6 -13.96 -27.03 16.54
N ILE A 7 -14.81 -26.00 16.63
CA ILE A 7 -14.50 -24.65 16.16
C ILE A 7 -13.97 -23.84 17.34
N ASP A 8 -12.65 -23.71 17.44
CA ASP A 8 -12.00 -22.66 18.23
C ASP A 8 -10.72 -22.20 17.51
N GLY A 9 -10.87 -21.16 16.67
CA GLY A 9 -9.76 -20.49 15.99
C GLY A 9 -10.21 -19.25 15.20
N PRO A 10 -9.70 -18.04 15.48
CA PRO A 10 -10.18 -16.79 14.86
C PRO A 10 -9.82 -16.61 13.36
N CYS A 11 -9.18 -17.59 12.70
CA CYS A 11 -8.61 -17.44 11.35
C CYS A 11 -9.13 -18.42 10.28
N GLU A 12 -10.06 -19.35 10.58
CA GLU A 12 -10.55 -20.33 9.58
C GLU A 12 -11.73 -19.84 8.72
N GLY A 13 -12.40 -18.75 9.12
CA GLY A 13 -13.58 -18.24 8.42
C GLY A 13 -13.26 -17.65 7.04
N VAL A 14 -12.20 -16.85 6.94
CA VAL A 14 -11.79 -16.15 5.71
C VAL A 14 -11.40 -17.14 4.59
N PRO A 15 -10.52 -18.14 4.84
CA PRO A 15 -10.23 -19.18 3.84
C PRO A 15 -11.47 -19.97 3.40
N ARG A 16 -12.38 -20.30 4.33
CA ARG A 16 -13.62 -21.02 4.01
C ARG A 16 -14.57 -20.23 3.13
N VAL A 17 -14.75 -18.94 3.41
CA VAL A 17 -15.58 -18.06 2.59
C VAL A 17 -15.07 -18.05 1.15
N LEU A 18 -13.76 -17.87 0.97
CA LEU A 18 -13.12 -17.89 -0.35
C LEU A 18 -13.22 -19.25 -1.07
N ALA A 19 -13.06 -20.35 -0.33
CA ALA A 19 -13.21 -21.70 -0.87
C ALA A 19 -14.65 -21.98 -1.33
N CYS A 20 -15.65 -21.46 -0.62
CA CYS A 20 -17.05 -21.55 -1.04
C CYS A 20 -17.34 -20.71 -2.30
N PHE A 21 -16.77 -19.50 -2.40
CA PHE A 21 -16.96 -18.66 -3.58
C PHE A 21 -16.36 -19.27 -4.84
N SER A 22 -15.11 -19.71 -4.77
CA SER A 22 -14.37 -20.28 -5.90
C SER A 22 -14.91 -21.61 -6.41
N ASN A 23 -15.47 -22.46 -5.52
CA ASN A 23 -15.90 -23.81 -5.89
C ASN A 23 -17.41 -23.98 -6.09
N SER A 24 -18.24 -23.06 -5.58
CA SER A 24 -19.68 -23.32 -5.47
C SER A 24 -20.60 -22.20 -5.95
N ILE A 25 -20.13 -20.94 -5.99
CA ILE A 25 -21.00 -19.78 -6.29
C ILE A 25 -20.84 -19.31 -7.74
N LEU A 26 -19.60 -19.20 -8.23
CA LEU A 26 -19.30 -18.78 -9.59
C LEU A 26 -18.19 -19.67 -10.16
N PRO A 27 -18.46 -20.47 -11.21
CA PRO A 27 -17.44 -21.27 -11.87
C PRO A 27 -16.33 -20.39 -12.45
N PRO A 28 -15.04 -20.78 -12.33
CA PRO A 28 -13.96 -20.12 -13.03
C PRO A 28 -14.24 -20.02 -14.54
N GLY A 29 -14.00 -18.86 -15.14
CA GLY A 29 -14.27 -18.60 -16.55
C GLY A 29 -15.71 -18.22 -16.89
N THR A 30 -16.56 -17.97 -15.88
CA THR A 30 -17.87 -17.36 -16.11
C THR A 30 -17.71 -15.99 -16.76
N LYS A 31 -18.34 -15.77 -17.91
CA LYS A 31 -18.34 -14.48 -18.57
C LYS A 31 -19.36 -13.55 -17.93
N ILE A 32 -18.97 -12.88 -16.84
CA ILE A 32 -19.87 -12.00 -16.07
C ILE A 32 -20.53 -10.92 -16.94
N PRO A 33 -19.85 -10.26 -17.90
CA PRO A 33 -20.50 -9.27 -18.76
C PRO A 33 -21.64 -9.86 -19.61
N ASP A 34 -21.43 -11.04 -20.19
CA ASP A 34 -22.45 -11.72 -21.00
C ASP A 34 -23.61 -12.20 -20.12
N ALA A 35 -23.31 -12.70 -18.92
CA ALA A 35 -24.32 -13.12 -17.95
C ALA A 35 -25.17 -11.93 -17.47
N TYR A 36 -24.57 -10.77 -17.25
CA TYR A 36 -25.29 -9.54 -16.94
C TYR A 36 -26.13 -9.09 -18.14
N ALA A 37 -25.58 -9.02 -19.36
CA ALA A 37 -26.31 -8.51 -20.51
C ALA A 37 -27.57 -9.34 -20.87
N ASN A 38 -27.57 -10.64 -20.54
CA ASN A 38 -28.67 -11.57 -20.81
C ASN A 38 -29.43 -11.99 -19.55
N GLY A 39 -29.11 -11.38 -18.41
CA GLY A 39 -29.59 -11.77 -17.10
C GLY A 39 -30.99 -11.25 -16.76
N SER A 40 -31.51 -11.76 -15.65
CA SER A 40 -32.71 -11.26 -15.00
C SER A 40 -32.38 -10.11 -14.03
N SER A 41 -33.41 -9.46 -13.49
CA SER A 41 -33.22 -8.48 -12.40
C SER A 41 -32.53 -9.07 -11.17
N GLU A 42 -32.70 -10.38 -10.91
CA GLU A 42 -32.03 -11.07 -9.81
C GLU A 42 -30.53 -11.21 -10.08
N ASP A 43 -30.14 -11.47 -11.33
CA ASP A 43 -28.74 -11.57 -11.75
C ASP A 43 -28.02 -10.22 -11.65
N TYR A 44 -28.71 -9.11 -11.97
CA TYR A 44 -28.15 -7.76 -11.84
C TYR A 44 -27.84 -7.43 -10.38
N VAL A 45 -28.80 -7.69 -9.49
CA VAL A 45 -28.65 -7.49 -8.04
C VAL A 45 -27.56 -8.40 -7.48
N PHE A 46 -27.46 -9.64 -7.96
CA PHE A 46 -26.40 -10.55 -7.57
C PHE A 46 -25.01 -10.01 -7.92
N ILE A 47 -24.82 -9.50 -9.13
CA ILE A 47 -23.53 -8.95 -9.58
C ILE A 47 -23.14 -7.70 -8.78
N GLN A 48 -24.08 -6.80 -8.50
CA GLN A 48 -23.84 -5.64 -7.62
C GLN A 48 -23.44 -6.07 -6.20
N ASN A 49 -24.19 -7.01 -5.62
CA ASN A 49 -23.89 -7.53 -4.28
C ASN A 49 -22.54 -8.27 -4.22
N LEU A 50 -22.18 -8.96 -5.30
CA LEU A 50 -20.89 -9.62 -5.43
C LEU A 50 -19.76 -8.59 -5.44
N ALA A 51 -19.88 -7.51 -6.21
CA ALA A 51 -18.91 -6.43 -6.23
C ALA A 51 -18.73 -5.81 -4.83
N LEU A 52 -19.83 -5.48 -4.15
CA LEU A 52 -19.81 -4.94 -2.79
C LEU A 52 -19.16 -5.89 -1.80
N PHE A 53 -19.50 -7.18 -1.88
CA PHE A 53 -18.94 -8.20 -1.03
C PHE A 53 -17.42 -8.34 -1.24
N LEU A 54 -16.98 -8.56 -2.48
CA LEU A 54 -15.57 -8.78 -2.81
C LEU A 54 -14.72 -7.57 -2.41
N THR A 55 -15.14 -6.37 -2.80
CA THR A 55 -14.38 -5.15 -2.49
C THR A 55 -14.29 -4.89 -0.99
N SER A 56 -15.37 -5.09 -0.22
CA SER A 56 -15.37 -4.93 1.23
C SER A 56 -14.52 -6.01 1.92
N PHE A 57 -14.68 -7.26 1.49
CA PHE A 57 -13.94 -8.40 2.05
C PHE A 57 -12.44 -8.26 1.82
N TYR A 58 -12.03 -7.86 0.61
CA TYR A 58 -10.61 -7.64 0.31
C TYR A 58 -10.05 -6.45 1.07
N LYS A 59 -10.74 -5.31 1.14
CA LYS A 59 -10.32 -4.18 1.98
C LYS A 59 -10.08 -4.59 3.44
N ALA A 60 -10.93 -5.45 3.99
CA ALA A 60 -10.81 -5.90 5.38
C ALA A 60 -9.72 -6.97 5.60
N HIS A 61 -9.42 -7.80 4.60
CA HIS A 61 -8.66 -9.03 4.81
C HIS A 61 -7.43 -9.22 3.91
N ILE A 62 -7.05 -8.25 3.06
CA ILE A 62 -5.98 -8.41 2.07
C ILE A 62 -4.67 -8.99 2.64
N ARG A 63 -4.23 -8.55 3.83
CA ARG A 63 -3.03 -9.07 4.50
C ARG A 63 -3.12 -10.55 4.85
N LEU A 64 -4.30 -11.02 5.29
CA LEU A 64 -4.54 -12.43 5.57
C LEU A 64 -4.64 -13.24 4.28
N LEU A 65 -5.18 -12.66 3.22
CA LEU A 65 -5.28 -13.31 1.92
C LEU A 65 -3.92 -13.54 1.26
N GLU A 66 -2.98 -12.65 1.54
CA GLU A 66 -1.60 -12.78 1.11
C GLU A 66 -0.79 -13.78 1.95
N SER A 67 -1.30 -14.31 3.06
CA SER A 67 -0.51 -15.12 3.99
C SER A 67 -0.25 -16.56 3.51
N THR A 68 -1.14 -17.15 2.72
CA THR A 68 -1.02 -18.55 2.28
C THR A 68 -1.23 -18.69 0.77
N PRO A 69 -0.59 -19.67 0.09
CA PRO A 69 -0.77 -19.90 -1.35
C PRO A 69 -2.21 -20.15 -1.79
N ASP A 70 -2.99 -20.88 -0.98
CA ASP A 70 -4.40 -21.18 -1.29
C ASP A 70 -5.26 -19.91 -1.21
N ASN A 71 -5.08 -19.10 -0.17
CA ASN A 71 -5.77 -17.81 -0.05
C ASN A 71 -5.36 -16.86 -1.18
N ARG A 72 -4.09 -16.84 -1.56
CA ARG A 72 -3.59 -16.05 -2.70
C ARG A 72 -4.31 -16.47 -3.98
N THR A 73 -4.42 -17.77 -4.25
CA THR A 73 -5.10 -18.28 -5.45
C THR A 73 -6.56 -17.81 -5.52
N ALA A 74 -7.27 -17.86 -4.40
CA ALA A 74 -8.64 -17.38 -4.33
C ALA A 74 -8.77 -15.85 -4.43
N LEU A 75 -7.81 -15.09 -3.88
CA LEU A 75 -7.72 -13.64 -4.09
C LEU A 75 -7.53 -13.31 -5.57
N LEU A 76 -6.59 -13.96 -6.26
CA LEU A 76 -6.34 -13.72 -7.69
C LEU A 76 -7.60 -14.01 -8.52
N THR A 77 -8.30 -15.11 -8.22
CA THR A 77 -9.55 -15.48 -8.90
C THR A 77 -10.64 -14.41 -8.72
N GLY A 78 -10.83 -13.88 -7.51
CA GLY A 78 -11.86 -12.85 -7.33
C GLY A 78 -11.43 -11.44 -7.76
N LEU A 79 -10.12 -11.16 -7.91
CA LEU A 79 -9.66 -9.98 -8.64
C LEU A 79 -9.98 -10.08 -10.14
N GLU A 80 -9.92 -11.28 -10.74
CA GLU A 80 -10.40 -11.50 -12.12
C GLU A 80 -11.90 -11.22 -12.23
N TYR A 81 -12.71 -11.67 -11.25
CA TYR A 81 -14.13 -11.30 -11.21
C TYR A 81 -14.36 -9.79 -11.10
N LEU A 82 -13.56 -9.06 -10.33
CA LEU A 82 -13.68 -7.59 -10.27
C LEU A 82 -13.33 -6.91 -11.60
N ILE A 83 -12.39 -7.45 -12.36
CA ILE A 83 -12.09 -6.96 -13.73
C ILE A 83 -13.31 -7.19 -14.63
N ASP A 84 -13.87 -8.40 -14.61
CA ASP A 84 -15.05 -8.73 -15.41
C ASP A 84 -16.28 -7.91 -15.02
N ILE A 85 -16.49 -7.67 -13.72
CA ILE A 85 -17.55 -6.78 -13.23
C ILE A 85 -17.33 -5.33 -13.71
N SER A 86 -16.07 -4.89 -13.83
CA SER A 86 -15.77 -3.54 -14.34
C SER A 86 -16.17 -3.34 -15.81
N TYR A 87 -16.44 -4.42 -16.56
CA TYR A 87 -16.97 -4.36 -17.93
C TYR A 87 -18.50 -4.37 -18.00
N VAL A 88 -19.19 -4.60 -16.89
CA VAL A 88 -20.64 -4.61 -16.85
C VAL A 88 -21.16 -3.19 -17.09
N ASP A 89 -22.21 -3.06 -17.91
CA ASP A 89 -22.86 -1.78 -18.20
C ASP A 89 -23.78 -1.34 -17.04
N ASP A 90 -23.17 -1.15 -15.87
CA ASP A 90 -23.82 -0.76 -14.61
C ASP A 90 -22.95 0.26 -13.87
N ILE A 91 -23.47 1.48 -13.74
CA ILE A 91 -22.75 2.62 -13.16
C ILE A 91 -22.35 2.34 -11.70
N GLU A 92 -23.21 1.68 -10.92
CA GLU A 92 -22.96 1.45 -9.51
C GLU A 92 -21.93 0.34 -9.30
N ALA A 93 -22.00 -0.75 -10.09
CA ALA A 93 -20.98 -1.78 -10.10
C ALA A 93 -19.61 -1.22 -10.53
N PHE A 94 -19.58 -0.35 -11.54
CA PHE A 94 -18.37 0.31 -12.00
C PHE A 94 -17.75 1.19 -10.91
N LYS A 95 -18.53 2.05 -10.25
CA LYS A 95 -18.06 2.90 -9.14
C LYS A 95 -17.47 2.08 -8.00
N VAL A 96 -18.16 1.01 -7.59
CA VAL A 96 -17.68 0.11 -6.54
C VAL A 96 -16.33 -0.51 -6.90
N CYS A 97 -16.16 -0.95 -8.15
CA CYS A 97 -14.90 -1.49 -8.64
C CYS A 97 -13.81 -0.41 -8.72
N LEU A 98 -14.11 0.77 -9.26
CA LEU A 98 -13.17 1.89 -9.38
C LEU A 98 -12.65 2.35 -8.01
N ASP A 99 -13.53 2.45 -7.01
CA ASP A 99 -13.16 2.75 -5.63
C ASP A 99 -12.21 1.70 -5.06
N TYR A 100 -12.45 0.43 -5.36
CA TYR A 100 -11.57 -0.64 -4.94
C TYR A 100 -10.22 -0.62 -5.68
N TRP A 101 -10.19 -0.34 -6.98
CA TRP A 101 -8.95 -0.23 -7.73
C TRP A 101 -8.09 0.93 -7.24
N ASN A 102 -8.70 2.08 -6.90
CA ASN A 102 -8.01 3.19 -6.24
C ASN A 102 -7.40 2.77 -4.89
N TYR A 103 -8.18 2.09 -4.05
CA TYR A 103 -7.71 1.54 -2.78
C TYR A 103 -6.54 0.56 -3.00
N LEU A 104 -6.72 -0.44 -3.86
CA LEU A 104 -5.74 -1.49 -4.10
C LEU A 104 -4.43 -0.89 -4.61
N VAL A 105 -4.48 -0.05 -5.65
CA VAL A 105 -3.28 0.61 -6.20
C VAL A 105 -2.57 1.45 -5.12
N THR A 106 -3.31 2.14 -4.27
CA THR A 106 -2.73 2.90 -3.15
C THR A 106 -2.00 1.95 -2.18
N GLU A 107 -2.68 0.91 -1.69
CA GLU A 107 -2.12 -0.08 -0.77
C GLU A 107 -0.89 -0.79 -1.36
N LEU A 108 -0.97 -1.21 -2.63
CA LEU A 108 0.11 -1.92 -3.32
C LEU A 108 1.40 -1.08 -3.35
N PHE A 109 1.26 0.24 -3.35
CA PHE A 109 2.36 1.15 -3.57
C PHE A 109 2.78 1.98 -2.36
N GLU A 110 2.01 1.98 -1.27
CA GLU A 110 2.42 2.51 0.04
C GLU A 110 3.32 1.53 0.81
N MET A 111 3.23 0.23 0.53
CA MET A 111 4.06 -0.81 1.18
C MET A 111 5.57 -0.75 0.87
N LYS A 112 6.04 0.20 0.04
CA LYS A 112 7.48 0.42 -0.23
C LYS A 112 8.23 1.16 0.87
N MET A 113 7.55 1.80 1.83
CA MET A 113 8.21 2.71 2.79
C MET A 113 8.67 2.07 4.10
N LEU A 114 8.50 0.75 4.29
CA LEU A 114 8.87 0.09 5.56
C LEU A 114 10.17 -0.71 5.55
N MET A 115 10.79 -0.99 4.40
CA MET A 115 12.01 -1.82 4.36
C MET A 115 13.26 -1.13 3.79
N ILE A 116 13.14 -0.05 3.02
CA ILE A 116 14.31 0.54 2.31
C ILE A 116 14.78 1.87 2.93
N SER A 117 13.90 2.63 3.57
CA SER A 117 14.25 3.82 4.38
C SER A 117 14.86 3.46 5.76
N ARG A 118 14.87 2.18 6.12
CA ARG A 118 15.32 1.65 7.43
C ARG A 118 16.77 1.18 7.48
N MET A 119 17.57 1.43 6.44
CA MET A 119 19.02 1.35 6.61
C MET A 119 19.52 2.72 7.04
N ALA A 120 19.78 2.89 8.34
CA ALA A 120 20.82 3.83 8.75
C ALA A 120 22.07 3.41 7.97
N LYS A 121 22.62 4.32 7.14
CA LYS A 121 23.94 4.07 6.56
C LYS A 121 24.88 3.73 7.72
N PRO A 122 25.72 2.69 7.63
CA PRO A 122 26.80 2.57 8.58
C PRO A 122 27.63 3.83 8.41
N GLU A 123 27.62 4.72 9.41
CA GLU A 123 28.56 5.83 9.42
C GLU A 123 29.95 5.22 9.34
N GLU A 124 30.69 5.57 8.29
CA GLU A 124 32.12 5.29 8.19
C GLU A 124 32.76 5.94 9.41
N VAL A 125 33.11 5.13 10.41
CA VAL A 125 34.03 5.57 11.46
C VAL A 125 35.33 5.90 10.73
N LEU A 126 35.60 7.20 10.55
CA LEU A 126 36.88 7.68 10.08
C LEU A 126 37.91 7.33 11.16
N ASN A 127 38.59 6.20 10.98
CA ASN A 127 39.80 5.90 11.70
C ASN A 127 40.86 6.89 11.23
N VAL A 128 41.04 7.98 11.96
CA VAL A 128 42.20 8.85 11.76
C VAL A 128 43.38 8.18 12.44
N GLU A 129 44.20 7.47 11.66
CA GLU A 129 45.54 7.08 12.09
C GLU A 129 46.38 8.34 12.29
N HIS A 130 46.78 8.62 13.53
CA HIS A 130 47.92 9.51 13.77
C HIS A 130 49.21 8.77 13.40
N GLU A 131 50.24 9.49 12.93
CA GLU A 131 51.54 9.02 12.38
C GLU A 131 52.36 8.07 13.31
N ASN A 132 51.81 7.69 14.46
CA ASN A 132 52.46 6.96 15.54
C ASN A 132 51.85 5.57 15.76
N GLY A 133 50.79 5.19 15.03
CA GLY A 133 50.24 3.82 15.01
C GLY A 133 49.44 3.38 16.24
N ASN A 134 48.93 4.28 17.08
CA ASN A 134 48.08 3.93 18.24
C ASN A 134 46.62 4.37 18.04
N ILE A 135 45.69 3.45 18.32
CA ILE A 135 44.24 3.69 18.40
C ILE A 135 43.89 3.96 19.88
N VAL A 136 43.39 5.16 20.22
CA VAL A 136 43.00 5.50 21.61
C VAL A 136 41.53 5.93 21.66
N HIS A 137 40.74 5.22 22.47
CA HIS A 137 39.43 5.67 22.95
C HIS A 137 39.64 6.51 24.22
N GLU A 138 39.35 7.81 24.18
CA GLU A 138 39.36 8.65 25.39
C GLU A 138 37.95 8.78 25.99
N THR A 139 37.71 8.15 27.14
CA THR A 139 36.55 8.39 28.00
C THR A 139 36.92 9.48 29.01
N LEU A 140 36.19 10.60 29.00
CA LEU A 140 36.35 11.69 29.97
C LEU A 140 35.75 11.30 31.33
N LYS A 141 36.46 11.69 32.40
CA LYS A 141 36.27 11.30 33.81
C LYS A 141 34.91 11.67 34.41
N ASP A 142 34.45 10.78 35.30
CA ASP A 142 33.32 10.94 36.20
C ASP A 142 33.38 12.20 37.06
N ASN A 143 32.23 12.85 37.23
CA ASN A 143 31.92 13.68 38.39
C ASN A 143 30.52 13.33 38.87
N ASP A 144 30.44 12.80 40.08
CA ASP A 144 29.20 12.56 40.82
C ASP A 144 28.42 13.86 41.03
N VAL A 145 27.16 13.89 40.61
CA VAL A 145 26.14 14.77 41.18
C VAL A 145 24.86 13.97 41.42
N LEU A 146 24.62 13.68 42.69
CA LEU A 146 23.34 13.20 43.22
C LEU A 146 22.29 14.31 43.16
N VAL A 147 21.22 14.13 42.38
CA VAL A 147 19.95 14.87 42.55
C VAL A 147 18.75 13.95 42.30
N GLY A 148 17.90 13.78 43.32
CA GLY A 148 16.46 13.53 43.18
C GLY A 148 16.00 12.08 43.00
N LYS A 149 15.33 11.53 44.03
CA LYS A 149 14.66 10.22 44.07
C LYS A 149 13.37 10.15 43.22
N HIS A 150 13.45 10.40 41.93
CA HIS A 150 12.40 10.00 41.00
C HIS A 150 13.07 9.48 39.73
N GLU A 151 12.70 8.29 39.28
CA GLU A 151 13.12 7.86 37.95
C GLU A 151 12.67 8.90 36.93
N PRO A 152 13.54 9.32 35.99
CA PRO A 152 13.17 10.25 34.94
C PRO A 152 11.96 9.74 34.17
N PHE A 153 11.06 10.62 33.74
CA PHE A 153 9.87 10.25 32.96
C PHE A 153 10.23 9.44 31.70
N VAL A 154 11.41 9.68 31.11
CA VAL A 154 11.91 8.85 29.99
C VAL A 154 12.10 7.38 30.38
N SER A 155 12.52 7.06 31.61
CA SER A 155 12.63 5.67 32.10
C SER A 155 11.25 5.01 32.20
N GLU A 156 10.26 5.72 32.73
CA GLU A 156 8.87 5.25 32.83
C GLU A 156 8.26 5.02 31.44
N LEU A 157 8.46 5.98 30.53
CA LEU A 157 8.02 5.91 29.15
C LEU A 157 8.62 4.72 28.40
N LEU A 158 9.91 4.45 28.60
CA LEU A 158 10.60 3.30 28.01
C LEU A 158 10.13 1.96 28.58
N THR A 159 9.73 1.92 29.86
CA THR A 159 9.10 0.73 30.48
C THR A 159 7.72 0.46 29.89
N GLY A 160 6.93 1.51 29.62
CA GLY A 160 5.60 1.41 28.99
C GLY A 160 5.62 1.25 27.47
N LEU A 161 6.79 1.35 26.83
CA LEU A 161 6.97 1.41 25.39
C LEU A 161 6.19 0.33 24.62
N PRO A 162 6.21 -0.97 24.99
CA PRO A 162 5.49 -2.00 24.25
C PRO A 162 3.98 -1.74 24.18
N MET A 163 3.38 -1.22 25.25
CA MET A 163 1.95 -0.92 25.29
C MET A 163 1.63 0.39 24.55
N THR A 164 2.47 1.41 24.71
CA THR A 164 2.25 2.71 24.05
C THR A 164 2.30 2.61 22.53
N VAL A 165 3.23 1.83 21.97
CA VAL A 165 3.39 1.71 20.50
C VAL A 165 2.36 0.80 19.86
N MET A 166 1.66 -0.05 20.63
CA MET A 166 0.60 -0.92 20.11
C MET A 166 -0.63 -0.14 19.65
N ASP A 167 -0.91 0.99 20.27
CA ASP A 167 -2.10 1.81 19.99
C ASP A 167 -1.84 2.90 18.94
N LEU A 168 -0.61 3.00 18.41
CA LEU A 168 -0.20 4.04 17.47
C LEU A 168 -0.27 3.57 16.01
N GLU A 169 -0.69 4.46 15.13
CA GLU A 169 -0.58 4.24 13.69
C GLU A 169 0.89 4.26 13.22
N PRO A 170 1.26 3.57 12.13
CA PRO A 170 2.65 3.49 11.66
C PRO A 170 3.35 4.84 11.45
N CYS A 171 2.62 5.87 11.02
CA CYS A 171 3.15 7.23 10.87
C CYS A 171 3.45 7.89 12.23
N GLN A 172 2.64 7.61 13.25
CA GLN A 172 2.76 8.17 14.61
C GLN A 172 3.89 7.52 15.40
N ILE A 173 4.18 6.25 15.14
CA ILE A 173 5.30 5.53 15.77
C ILE A 173 6.62 6.25 15.48
N HIS A 174 6.87 6.72 14.25
CA HIS A 174 8.12 7.42 13.94
C HIS A 174 8.27 8.73 14.71
N SER A 175 7.22 9.56 14.72
CA SER A 175 7.22 10.83 15.48
C SER A 175 7.35 10.59 16.98
N PHE A 176 6.81 9.48 17.49
CA PHE A 176 7.00 9.06 18.88
C PHE A 176 8.47 8.73 19.17
N TYR A 177 9.10 7.85 18.37
CA TYR A 177 10.51 7.48 18.55
C TYR A 177 11.46 8.68 18.42
N GLU A 178 11.19 9.59 17.47
CA GLU A 178 11.95 10.84 17.29
C GLU A 178 11.84 11.74 18.53
N SER A 179 10.63 11.91 19.06
CA SER A 179 10.38 12.70 20.27
C SER A 179 11.10 12.12 21.49
N VAL A 180 11.05 10.79 21.68
CA VAL A 180 11.76 10.10 22.77
C VAL A 180 13.28 10.18 22.56
N GLY A 181 13.76 10.12 21.31
CA GLY A 181 15.17 10.32 20.96
C GLY A 181 15.69 11.69 21.41
N HIS A 182 14.92 12.76 21.19
CA HIS A 182 15.26 14.09 21.72
C HIS A 182 15.30 14.13 23.25
N MET A 183 14.38 13.43 23.93
CA MET A 183 14.39 13.32 25.40
C MET A 183 15.60 12.55 25.94
N ILE A 184 16.07 11.54 25.20
CA ILE A 184 17.28 10.79 25.56
C ILE A 184 18.52 11.64 25.32
N GLN A 185 18.57 12.42 24.23
CA GLN A 185 19.72 13.27 23.90
C GLN A 185 20.03 14.31 24.97
N VAL A 186 19.02 14.78 25.70
CA VAL A 186 19.18 15.73 26.80
C VAL A 186 19.64 15.09 28.12
N GLU A 187 19.76 13.76 28.21
CA GLU A 187 20.33 13.06 29.37
C GLU A 187 21.83 13.36 29.48
N PRO A 188 22.28 14.04 30.56
CA PRO A 188 23.68 14.45 30.69
C PRO A 188 24.64 13.28 30.91
N ASN A 189 24.18 12.17 31.50
CA ASN A 189 25.02 11.01 31.76
C ASN A 189 25.11 10.13 30.49
N PRO A 190 26.30 9.97 29.87
CA PRO A 190 26.45 9.21 28.64
C PRO A 190 26.12 7.72 28.81
N ILE A 191 26.39 7.13 29.98
CA ILE A 191 26.09 5.73 30.28
C ILE A 191 24.58 5.52 30.33
N LYS A 192 23.84 6.42 30.99
CA LYS A 192 22.37 6.37 31.04
C LYS A 192 21.73 6.66 29.69
N ARG A 193 22.34 7.56 28.90
CA ARG A 193 21.90 7.86 27.54
C ARG A 193 21.97 6.61 26.66
N ASP A 194 23.08 5.89 26.73
CA ASP A 194 23.26 4.62 26.00
C ASP A 194 22.29 3.54 26.49
N GLU A 195 22.07 3.43 27.81
CA GLU A 195 21.06 2.52 28.38
C GLU A 195 19.65 2.82 27.86
N TYR A 196 19.23 4.09 27.88
CA TYR A 196 17.92 4.50 27.37
C TYR A 196 17.79 4.30 25.87
N LEU A 197 18.86 4.54 25.10
CA LEU A 197 18.89 4.28 23.67
C LEU A 197 18.73 2.79 23.38
N GLN A 198 19.41 1.93 24.14
CA GLN A 198 19.24 0.47 24.01
C GLN A 198 17.82 0.04 24.31
N ARG A 199 17.20 0.55 25.39
CA ARG A 199 15.80 0.26 25.75
C ARG A 199 14.80 0.77 24.71
N LEU A 200 15.01 1.96 24.16
CA LEU A 200 14.18 2.50 23.07
C LEU A 200 14.24 1.61 21.84
N MET A 201 15.44 1.13 21.51
CA MET A 201 15.68 0.33 20.32
C MET A 201 15.43 -1.16 20.52
N GLU A 202 15.14 -1.63 21.73
CA GLU A 202 15.05 -3.06 22.08
C GLU A 202 13.97 -3.79 21.25
N LEU A 203 12.77 -3.23 21.12
CA LEU A 203 11.70 -3.81 20.28
C LEU A 203 12.11 -3.87 18.80
N SER A 204 12.81 -2.85 18.31
CA SER A 204 13.31 -2.78 16.93
C SER A 204 14.44 -3.80 16.71
N HIS A 205 15.34 -3.97 17.68
CA HIS A 205 16.39 -4.96 17.65
C HIS A 205 15.86 -6.39 17.73
N GLN A 206 14.85 -6.66 18.57
CA GLN A 206 14.18 -7.96 18.65
C GLN A 206 13.49 -8.30 17.33
N LYS A 207 12.74 -7.35 16.74
CA LYS A 207 12.10 -7.55 15.44
C LYS A 207 13.12 -7.75 14.31
N TRP A 208 14.21 -7.00 14.34
CA TRP A 208 15.32 -7.16 13.39
C TRP A 208 15.99 -8.53 13.53
N ALA A 209 16.25 -8.98 14.75
CA ALA A 209 16.83 -10.29 15.02
C ALA A 209 15.91 -11.43 14.56
N GLU A 210 14.59 -11.28 14.72
CA GLU A 210 13.58 -12.19 14.19
C GLU A 210 13.63 -12.24 12.65
N ILE A 211 13.58 -11.07 12.00
CA ILE A 211 13.64 -10.93 10.54
C ILE A 211 14.92 -11.55 9.98
N ILE A 212 16.07 -11.29 10.59
CA ILE A 212 17.35 -11.85 10.17
C ILE A 212 17.43 -13.35 10.47
N GLY A 213 16.87 -13.82 11.59
CA GLY A 213 16.78 -15.23 11.92
C GLY A 213 15.95 -16.02 10.91
N GLN A 214 14.81 -15.45 10.49
CA GLN A 214 13.95 -16.01 9.45
C GLN A 214 14.59 -15.89 8.05
N ALA A 215 15.24 -14.77 7.74
CA ALA A 215 15.98 -14.57 6.49
C ALA A 215 17.17 -15.52 6.32
N ARG A 216 17.81 -15.92 7.42
CA ARG A 216 18.88 -16.94 7.43
C ARG A 216 18.37 -18.33 7.08
N GLN A 217 17.13 -18.64 7.42
CA GLN A 217 16.49 -19.92 7.08
C GLN A 217 15.97 -19.93 5.64
N SER A 218 15.47 -18.79 5.16
CA SER A 218 15.15 -18.57 3.75
C SER A 218 15.24 -17.09 3.39
N VAL A 219 16.07 -16.77 2.40
CA VAL A 219 16.18 -15.42 1.83
C VAL A 219 14.84 -14.97 1.20
N ASP A 220 13.93 -15.90 0.90
CA ASP A 220 12.59 -15.58 0.41
C ASP A 220 11.70 -14.90 1.46
N TYR A 221 12.04 -15.02 2.75
CA TYR A 221 11.33 -14.30 3.83
C TYR A 221 11.49 -12.77 3.72
N LEU A 222 12.66 -12.31 3.26
CA LEU A 222 12.87 -10.90 2.91
C LEU A 222 12.12 -10.49 1.62
N LYS A 223 11.61 -11.48 0.87
CA LYS A 223 10.92 -11.29 -0.40
C LYS A 223 9.40 -11.40 -0.30
N ASP A 224 8.79 -11.48 0.89
CA ASP A 224 7.32 -11.48 1.01
C ASP A 224 6.67 -10.16 0.53
N GLN A 225 7.48 -9.16 0.13
CA GLN A 225 7.09 -8.04 -0.75
C GLN A 225 6.74 -8.46 -2.21
N ASN A 226 6.86 -9.74 -2.57
CA ASN A 226 6.64 -10.23 -3.92
C ASN A 226 5.17 -10.31 -4.31
N VAL A 227 4.25 -10.63 -3.39
CA VAL A 227 2.84 -10.87 -3.75
C VAL A 227 2.19 -9.59 -4.26
N ILE A 228 2.34 -8.50 -3.51
CA ILE A 228 1.91 -7.15 -3.87
C ILE A 228 2.47 -6.74 -5.24
N ARG A 229 3.77 -7.01 -5.47
CA ARG A 229 4.41 -6.73 -6.76
C ARG A 229 3.88 -7.62 -7.88
N ILE A 230 3.53 -8.87 -7.60
CA ILE A 230 2.93 -9.81 -8.55
C ILE A 230 1.50 -9.35 -8.87
N ILE A 231 0.67 -9.04 -7.87
CA ILE A 231 -0.68 -8.50 -8.05
C ILE A 231 -0.61 -7.20 -8.87
N GLY A 232 0.26 -6.26 -8.50
CA GLY A 232 0.45 -5.03 -9.25
C GLY A 232 0.85 -5.27 -10.71
N ARG A 233 1.78 -6.19 -10.99
CA ARG A 233 2.19 -6.51 -12.36
C ARG A 233 1.13 -7.26 -13.16
N GLN A 234 0.39 -8.15 -12.51
CA GLN A 234 -0.57 -9.03 -13.17
C GLN A 234 -1.93 -8.35 -13.40
N PHE A 235 -2.36 -7.49 -12.47
CA PHE A 235 -3.72 -6.94 -12.47
C PHE A 235 -3.81 -5.47 -12.88
N VAL A 236 -2.76 -4.65 -12.72
CA VAL A 236 -2.80 -3.24 -13.19
C VAL A 236 -3.06 -3.15 -14.70
N PRO A 237 -2.34 -3.89 -15.58
CA PRO A 237 -2.61 -3.80 -17.02
C PRO A 237 -4.05 -4.21 -17.43
N PRO A 238 -4.61 -5.36 -16.99
CA PRO A 238 -5.94 -5.76 -17.43
C PRO A 238 -7.06 -4.91 -16.80
N MET A 239 -6.91 -4.40 -15.57
CA MET A 239 -7.93 -3.53 -14.97
C MET A 239 -7.98 -2.12 -15.59
N MET A 240 -6.91 -1.67 -16.23
CA MET A 240 -6.90 -0.38 -16.93
C MET A 240 -7.86 -0.35 -18.13
N ASP A 241 -8.08 -1.47 -18.80
CA ASP A 241 -8.90 -1.55 -20.01
C ASP A 241 -10.37 -1.14 -19.79
N PRO A 242 -11.13 -1.79 -18.88
CA PRO A 242 -12.51 -1.39 -18.62
C PRO A 242 -12.62 0.05 -18.13
N ILE A 243 -11.66 0.52 -17.33
CA ILE A 243 -11.68 1.87 -16.75
C ILE A 243 -11.43 2.95 -17.81
N LEU A 244 -10.41 2.78 -18.67
CA LEU A 244 -10.13 3.72 -19.75
C LEU A 244 -11.25 3.71 -20.79
N GLY A 245 -11.78 2.54 -21.12
CA GLY A 245 -12.90 2.38 -22.04
C GLY A 245 -14.16 3.07 -21.52
N ASP A 246 -14.51 2.87 -20.26
CA ASP A 246 -15.67 3.50 -19.62
C ASP A 246 -15.54 5.03 -19.56
N TYR A 247 -14.38 5.54 -19.14
CA TYR A 247 -14.15 6.99 -19.08
C TYR A 247 -14.26 7.66 -20.46
N ALA A 248 -13.68 7.03 -21.50
CA ALA A 248 -13.67 7.55 -22.85
C ALA A 248 -15.05 7.51 -23.53
N LYS A 249 -15.83 6.43 -23.31
CA LYS A 249 -17.16 6.24 -23.94
C LYS A 249 -18.21 7.17 -23.33
N ASN A 250 -18.09 7.49 -22.04
CA ASN A 250 -19.13 8.22 -21.31
C ASN A 250 -19.17 9.71 -21.64
N LEU A 251 -20.39 10.26 -21.54
CA LEU A 251 -20.65 11.69 -21.68
C LEU A 251 -20.01 12.48 -20.52
N PRO A 252 -19.69 13.78 -20.71
CA PRO A 252 -19.04 14.61 -19.69
C PRO A 252 -19.60 14.46 -18.26
N ASP A 253 -20.93 14.51 -18.10
CA ASP A 253 -21.60 14.42 -16.78
C ASP A 253 -21.63 13.00 -16.18
N ALA A 254 -21.40 11.98 -17.01
CA ALA A 254 -21.42 10.57 -16.60
C ALA A 254 -20.01 10.01 -16.37
N ARG A 255 -18.95 10.83 -16.55
CA ARG A 255 -17.57 10.39 -16.34
C ARG A 255 -17.21 10.40 -14.86
N GLU A 256 -16.64 9.29 -14.40
CA GLU A 256 -16.11 9.21 -13.05
C GLU A 256 -14.74 9.88 -12.94
N TYR A 257 -14.65 10.94 -12.13
CA TYR A 257 -13.42 11.72 -12.00
C TYR A 257 -12.34 11.03 -11.17
N GLU A 258 -12.68 9.97 -10.42
CA GLU A 258 -11.75 9.12 -9.69
C GLU A 258 -10.84 8.27 -10.59
N VAL A 259 -11.11 8.24 -11.90
CA VAL A 259 -10.19 7.66 -12.89
C VAL A 259 -8.87 8.44 -12.96
N LEU A 260 -8.93 9.78 -12.90
CA LEU A 260 -7.74 10.63 -12.99
C LEU A 260 -6.71 10.39 -11.86
N PRO A 261 -7.09 10.42 -10.57
CA PRO A 261 -6.15 10.13 -9.48
C PRO A 261 -5.65 8.68 -9.52
N LEU A 262 -6.47 7.70 -9.91
CA LEU A 262 -6.02 6.32 -10.11
C LEU A 262 -4.83 6.26 -11.06
N PHE A 263 -4.96 6.84 -12.25
CA PHE A 263 -3.89 6.85 -13.26
C PHE A 263 -2.67 7.67 -12.80
N ALA A 264 -2.87 8.75 -12.06
CA ALA A 264 -1.75 9.48 -11.47
C ALA A 264 -0.95 8.59 -10.51
N ILE A 265 -1.60 7.80 -9.65
CA ILE A 265 -0.90 6.88 -8.74
C ILE A 265 -0.18 5.79 -9.54
N ILE A 266 -0.85 5.16 -10.51
CA ILE A 266 -0.24 4.11 -11.37
C ILE A 266 1.03 4.64 -12.06
N ILE A 267 0.95 5.81 -12.70
CA ILE A 267 2.08 6.42 -13.42
C ILE A 267 3.21 6.79 -12.46
N ASN A 268 2.90 7.41 -11.32
CA ASN A 268 3.90 7.77 -10.32
C ASN A 268 4.69 6.54 -9.82
N LYS A 269 4.02 5.39 -9.66
CA LYS A 269 4.60 4.21 -9.03
C LYS A 269 5.30 3.29 -10.02
N ASN A 270 4.83 3.19 -11.25
CA ASN A 270 5.44 2.40 -12.32
C ASN A 270 6.44 3.21 -13.17
N LYS A 271 6.37 4.55 -13.15
CA LYS A 271 7.28 5.49 -13.81
C LYS A 271 7.50 5.13 -15.29
N GLY A 272 8.75 5.09 -15.75
CA GLY A 272 9.11 4.78 -17.14
C GLY A 272 8.63 3.42 -17.66
N VAL A 273 8.15 2.51 -16.81
CA VAL A 273 7.47 1.28 -17.27
C VAL A 273 6.17 1.61 -17.99
N MET A 274 5.47 2.69 -17.61
CA MET A 274 4.22 3.12 -18.23
C MET A 274 4.40 3.75 -19.61
N THR A 275 5.63 3.96 -20.08
CA THR A 275 5.90 4.65 -21.35
C THR A 275 5.20 4.00 -22.55
N GLU A 276 5.06 2.68 -22.56
CA GLU A 276 4.37 1.95 -23.65
C GLU A 276 2.85 2.10 -23.60
N ASP A 277 2.28 2.24 -22.41
CA ASP A 277 0.83 2.39 -22.19
C ASP A 277 0.36 3.84 -22.32
N MET A 278 1.28 4.81 -22.23
CA MET A 278 0.95 6.24 -22.27
C MET A 278 0.11 6.69 -23.47
N PRO A 279 0.37 6.24 -24.73
CA PRO A 279 -0.49 6.62 -25.86
C PRO A 279 -1.96 6.26 -25.64
N ARG A 280 -2.23 5.08 -25.08
CA ARG A 280 -3.59 4.60 -24.79
C ARG A 280 -4.24 5.41 -23.67
N ILE A 281 -3.52 5.66 -22.58
CA ILE A 281 -3.99 6.48 -21.45
C ILE A 281 -4.33 7.89 -21.95
N PHE A 282 -3.46 8.48 -22.76
CA PHE A 282 -3.63 9.82 -23.30
C PHE A 282 -4.82 9.89 -24.26
N GLN A 283 -4.97 8.91 -25.15
CA GLN A 283 -6.10 8.85 -26.08
C GLN A 283 -7.44 8.76 -25.35
N ALA A 284 -7.52 7.95 -24.28
CA ALA A 284 -8.76 7.73 -23.55
C ALA A 284 -9.15 8.93 -22.66
N ILE A 285 -8.17 9.60 -22.04
CA ILE A 285 -8.42 10.62 -21.02
C ILE A 285 -8.21 12.05 -21.57
N PHE A 286 -7.13 12.31 -22.29
CA PHE A 286 -6.66 13.68 -22.50
C PHE A 286 -7.61 14.52 -23.35
N GLU A 287 -7.98 14.06 -24.53
CA GLU A 287 -8.83 14.84 -25.45
C GLU A 287 -10.20 15.12 -24.81
N CYS A 288 -10.81 14.08 -24.24
CA CYS A 288 -12.16 14.15 -23.73
C CYS A 288 -12.25 15.02 -22.45
N THR A 289 -11.23 14.98 -21.58
CA THR A 289 -11.14 15.82 -20.37
C THR A 289 -10.71 17.26 -20.70
N LEU A 290 -9.81 17.45 -21.68
CA LEU A 290 -9.38 18.80 -22.09
C LEU A 290 -10.57 19.61 -22.60
N VAL A 291 -11.41 19.01 -23.46
CA VAL A 291 -12.62 19.66 -23.99
C VAL A 291 -13.57 20.09 -22.86
N MET A 292 -13.71 19.30 -21.79
CA MET A 292 -14.51 19.69 -20.62
C MET A 292 -13.91 20.91 -19.92
N ASN A 293 -12.60 20.92 -19.72
CA ASN A 293 -11.90 21.99 -19.01
C ASN A 293 -11.77 23.29 -19.79
N THR A 294 -11.81 23.26 -21.12
CA THR A 294 -11.67 24.45 -21.98
C THR A 294 -12.99 25.07 -22.40
N LYS A 295 -14.12 24.34 -22.31
CA LYS A 295 -15.44 24.85 -22.72
C LYS A 295 -16.00 25.89 -21.75
N ASN A 296 -15.86 25.67 -20.43
CA ASN A 296 -16.30 26.58 -19.39
C ASN A 296 -15.34 26.52 -18.19
N PHE A 297 -14.90 27.67 -17.70
CA PHE A 297 -13.99 27.79 -16.56
C PHE A 297 -14.70 27.78 -15.20
N GLU A 298 -16.03 27.67 -15.17
CA GLU A 298 -16.83 27.53 -13.95
C GLU A 298 -17.23 26.06 -13.68
N ASP A 299 -17.45 25.27 -14.74
CA ASP A 299 -17.92 23.88 -14.62
C ASP A 299 -16.80 22.89 -14.25
N TYR A 300 -17.10 21.96 -13.33
CA TYR A 300 -16.20 20.87 -12.90
C TYR A 300 -14.85 21.31 -12.30
N PRO A 301 -14.83 22.11 -11.21
CA PRO A 301 -13.60 22.58 -10.58
C PRO A 301 -12.71 21.44 -10.05
N GLU A 302 -13.30 20.37 -9.51
CA GLU A 302 -12.55 19.21 -9.00
C GLU A 302 -11.87 18.42 -10.12
N LEU A 303 -12.56 18.25 -11.25
CA LEU A 303 -12.01 17.62 -12.45
C LEU A 303 -10.74 18.34 -12.91
N ARG A 304 -10.75 19.68 -12.93
CA ARG A 304 -9.59 20.49 -13.31
C ARG A 304 -8.39 20.21 -12.42
N LEU A 305 -8.59 20.20 -11.10
CA LEU A 305 -7.52 19.94 -10.15
C LEU A 305 -6.92 18.54 -10.33
N LYS A 306 -7.78 17.53 -10.47
CA LYS A 306 -7.37 16.13 -10.71
C LYS A 306 -6.63 15.98 -12.05
N PHE A 307 -7.11 16.63 -13.10
CA PHE A 307 -6.48 16.59 -14.43
C PHE A 307 -5.09 17.25 -14.42
N ILE A 308 -4.96 18.42 -13.79
CA ILE A 308 -3.66 19.08 -13.62
C ILE A 308 -2.69 18.19 -12.82
N SER A 309 -3.17 17.53 -11.77
CA SER A 309 -2.36 16.59 -10.99
C SER A 309 -1.85 15.42 -11.83
N LEU A 310 -2.71 14.85 -12.67
CA LEU A 310 -2.34 13.79 -13.62
C LEU A 310 -1.27 14.29 -14.61
N LEU A 311 -1.47 15.45 -15.23
CA LEU A 311 -0.51 16.03 -16.18
C LEU A 311 0.85 16.30 -15.54
N ARG A 312 0.87 16.82 -14.31
CA ARG A 312 2.12 17.02 -13.54
C ARG A 312 2.84 15.69 -13.32
N THR A 313 2.10 14.63 -13.04
CA THR A 313 2.66 13.30 -12.82
C THR A 313 3.24 12.70 -14.10
N ILE A 314 2.51 12.82 -15.22
CA ILE A 314 3.01 12.40 -16.54
C ILE A 314 4.27 13.18 -16.91
N ALA A 315 4.27 14.51 -16.73
CA ALA A 315 5.44 15.35 -16.99
C ALA A 315 6.64 14.99 -16.11
N ALA A 316 6.42 14.55 -14.87
CA ALA A 316 7.50 14.16 -13.98
C ALA A 316 8.14 12.80 -14.34
N PHE A 317 7.34 11.83 -14.79
CA PHE A 317 7.81 10.43 -14.89
C PHE A 317 7.78 9.83 -16.31
N CYS A 318 7.08 10.45 -17.25
CA CYS A 318 6.90 9.99 -18.63
C CYS A 318 7.12 11.11 -19.66
N PHE A 319 7.95 12.11 -19.32
CA PHE A 319 8.24 13.26 -20.20
C PHE A 319 8.70 12.89 -21.62
N PRO A 320 9.57 11.88 -21.84
CA PRO A 320 9.96 11.51 -23.21
C PRO A 320 8.77 11.12 -24.08
N THR A 321 7.76 10.49 -23.49
CA THR A 321 6.55 10.09 -24.20
C THR A 321 5.64 11.27 -24.52
N LEU A 322 5.58 12.28 -23.65
CA LEU A 322 4.83 13.52 -23.93
C LEU A 322 5.35 14.23 -25.19
N ILE A 323 6.67 14.25 -25.40
CA ILE A 323 7.27 14.86 -26.60
C ILE A 323 6.82 14.12 -27.87
N CYS A 324 6.66 12.80 -27.80
CA CYS A 324 6.22 12.01 -28.95
C CYS A 324 4.71 12.04 -29.20
N LEU A 325 3.92 12.43 -28.20
CA LEU A 325 2.44 12.45 -28.27
C LEU A 325 1.87 13.83 -28.61
N LEU A 326 2.65 14.89 -28.42
CA LEU A 326 2.28 16.24 -28.83
C LEU A 326 2.75 16.47 -30.29
N PRO A 327 1.87 16.93 -31.19
CA PRO A 327 2.22 17.17 -32.60
C PRO A 327 3.22 18.30 -32.80
#